data_AF-A0A099T230-F1
#
_entry.id   AF-A0A099T230-F1
#
_cell.length_a   1.000
_cell.length_b   1.000
_cell.length_c   1.000
_cell.angle_alpha   90.00
_cell.angle_beta   90.00
_cell.angle_gamma   90.00
#
_symmetry.space_group_name_H-M   'P 1'
#
loop_
_entity.id
_entity.type
_entity.pdbx_description
1 polymer ?
#
loop_
_entity_poly.entity_id
_entity_poly.type
_entity_poly.pdbx_seq_one_letter_code
_entity_poly.pdbx_strand_id
1 'polypeptide(L)'
;MISLSILLLINLSFGCIDQDSTKNSSMQSSNNTSINLDINYSEIKLLPPYNESKPEWLKTNESNIARIALKDIRVQQMIQEGGTIIGVTYSCHPTYEGYDGIGCAPALKIKSKSENEIVDFLVDEEKEVVAETVTEITSSN
;
A
#
# COMPACT_ATOMS: atom_id res chain seq x y z
N MET A 1 -5.82 43.24 -53.25
CA MET A 1 -5.43 42.65 -51.95
C MET A 1 -4.08 43.26 -51.60
N ILE A 2 -4.06 44.40 -50.89
CA ILE A 2 -3.85 44.50 -49.42
C ILE A 2 -2.55 43.76 -49.06
N SER A 3 -1.39 44.44 -49.13
CA SER A 3 -0.81 45.35 -48.12
C SER A 3 -0.10 44.62 -46.99
N LEU A 4 1.09 45.15 -46.69
CA LEU A 4 1.75 45.21 -45.38
C LEU A 4 2.82 44.15 -45.06
N SER A 5 4.04 44.46 -45.53
CA SER A 5 5.29 44.05 -44.90
C SER A 5 5.36 44.61 -43.48
N ILE A 6 5.39 43.73 -42.47
CA ILE A 6 5.64 44.10 -41.07
C ILE A 6 7.15 44.07 -40.83
N LEU A 7 7.64 45.21 -40.35
CA LEU A 7 9.01 45.53 -40.00
C LEU A 7 9.27 45.20 -38.51
N LEU A 8 10.46 44.65 -38.21
CA LEU A 8 11.25 44.77 -36.96
C LEU A 8 10.60 44.30 -35.63
N LEU A 9 11.29 43.56 -34.74
CA LEU A 9 12.40 44.05 -33.93
C LEU A 9 13.20 42.89 -33.32
N ILE A 10 14.52 43.07 -33.35
CA ILE A 10 15.55 42.31 -32.64
C ILE A 10 15.53 42.76 -31.17
N ASN A 11 15.60 41.83 -30.23
CA ASN A 11 16.22 42.10 -28.92
C ASN A 11 17.10 40.91 -28.54
N LEU A 12 18.40 41.12 -28.72
CA LEU A 12 19.48 40.37 -28.09
C LEU A 12 19.38 40.58 -26.58
N SER A 13 19.40 39.50 -25.81
CA SER A 13 19.76 39.55 -24.40
C SER A 13 20.73 38.42 -24.10
N PHE A 14 21.94 38.88 -23.84
CA PHE A 14 23.09 38.24 -23.23
C PHE A 14 22.75 37.14 -22.21
N GLY A 15 23.54 36.07 -22.25
CA GLY A 15 23.38 34.92 -21.36
C GLY A 15 23.91 35.14 -19.94
N CYS A 16 23.61 34.15 -19.11
CA CYS A 16 24.47 33.50 -18.10
C CYS A 16 23.64 32.32 -17.57
N ILE A 17 24.09 31.08 -17.80
CA ILE A 17 24.83 30.25 -16.83
C ILE A 17 23.88 29.53 -15.85
N ASP A 18 23.84 28.21 -16.04
CA ASP A 18 23.68 27.12 -15.08
C ASP A 18 23.01 27.41 -13.73
N GLN A 19 21.87 26.76 -13.48
CA GLN A 19 21.68 26.04 -12.21
C GLN A 19 20.51 25.06 -12.25
N ASP A 20 20.90 23.80 -12.18
CA ASP A 20 20.32 22.70 -11.42
C ASP A 20 18.92 22.14 -11.76
N SER A 21 18.95 20.82 -11.87
CA SER A 21 17.84 19.90 -12.06
C SER A 21 16.70 20.15 -11.07
N THR A 22 15.66 20.87 -11.52
CA THR A 22 14.37 20.77 -10.86
C THR A 22 13.77 19.44 -11.27
N LYS A 23 13.95 18.43 -10.41
CA LYS A 23 13.14 17.21 -10.42
C LYS A 23 11.69 17.66 -10.61
N ASN A 24 11.09 17.26 -11.73
CA ASN A 24 9.65 17.12 -11.81
C ASN A 24 9.29 16.06 -10.77
N SER A 25 9.13 16.50 -9.52
CA SER A 25 8.32 15.78 -8.55
C SER A 25 6.96 15.77 -9.21
N SER A 26 6.62 14.66 -9.85
CA SER A 26 5.23 14.36 -10.14
C SER A 26 4.54 14.50 -8.80
N MET A 27 3.85 15.62 -8.60
CA MET A 27 2.77 15.71 -7.64
C MET A 27 1.82 14.61 -8.07
N GLN A 28 2.05 13.41 -7.52
CA GLN A 28 1.07 12.36 -7.45
C GLN A 28 0.01 12.98 -6.56
N SER A 29 -0.92 13.67 -7.23
CA SER A 29 -2.16 14.12 -6.64
C SER A 29 -2.74 12.86 -6.02
N SER A 30 -2.58 12.72 -4.71
CA SER A 30 -3.36 11.81 -3.90
C SER A 30 -4.79 12.28 -4.09
N ASN A 31 -5.42 11.80 -5.15
CA ASN A 31 -6.85 11.74 -5.25
C ASN A 31 -7.22 10.86 -4.07
N ASN A 32 -7.54 11.49 -2.94
CA ASN A 32 -8.29 10.89 -1.83
C ASN A 32 -9.70 10.60 -2.35
N THR A 33 -9.81 9.84 -3.42
CA THR A 33 -11.03 9.14 -3.76
C THR A 33 -11.21 8.17 -2.63
N SER A 34 -12.13 8.46 -1.71
CA SER A 34 -12.55 7.47 -0.73
C SER A 34 -12.99 6.24 -1.52
N ILE A 35 -12.14 5.21 -1.52
CA ILE A 35 -12.38 4.01 -2.31
C ILE A 35 -13.50 3.28 -1.58
N ASN A 36 -14.71 3.36 -2.13
CA ASN A 36 -15.85 2.63 -1.61
C ASN A 36 -15.70 1.16 -2.04
N LEU A 37 -14.90 0.43 -1.26
CA LEU A 37 -14.77 -1.02 -1.39
C LEU A 37 -16.00 -1.65 -0.74
N ASP A 38 -16.88 -2.27 -1.55
CA ASP A 38 -18.00 -3.06 -1.07
C ASP A 38 -17.51 -4.41 -0.54
N ILE A 39 -16.86 -4.38 0.63
CA ILE A 39 -16.27 -5.55 1.29
C ILE A 39 -17.20 -6.03 2.38
N ASN A 40 -17.65 -7.28 2.26
CA ASN A 40 -18.35 -7.97 3.34
C ASN A 40 -17.34 -8.48 4.37
N TYR A 41 -17.09 -7.67 5.41
CA TYR A 41 -16.15 -8.02 6.49
C TYR A 41 -16.51 -9.33 7.21
N SER A 42 -17.79 -9.71 7.24
CA SER A 42 -18.25 -10.94 7.92
C SER A 42 -17.88 -12.22 7.17
N GLU A 43 -17.47 -12.12 5.91
CA GLU A 43 -17.04 -13.26 5.08
C GLU A 43 -15.52 -13.46 5.08
N ILE A 44 -14.78 -12.52 5.68
CA ILE A 44 -13.33 -12.63 5.80
C ILE A 44 -13.04 -13.77 6.77
N LYS A 45 -12.26 -14.74 6.31
CA LYS A 45 -11.96 -15.94 7.08
C LYS A 45 -10.74 -15.73 7.95
N LEU A 46 -10.75 -16.36 9.12
CA LEU A 46 -9.57 -16.54 9.93
C LEU A 46 -8.78 -17.76 9.41
N LEU A 47 -7.51 -17.55 9.11
CA LEU A 47 -6.59 -18.54 8.55
C LEU A 47 -5.67 -19.10 9.66
N PRO A 48 -5.13 -20.32 9.51
CA PRO A 48 -4.05 -20.80 10.36
C PRO A 48 -2.91 -19.77 10.45
N PRO A 49 -2.19 -19.67 11.59
CA PRO A 49 -2.18 -20.61 12.72
C PRO A 49 -3.30 -20.39 13.75
N TYR A 50 -4.22 -19.46 13.50
CA TYR A 50 -5.41 -19.31 14.34
C TYR A 50 -6.28 -20.57 14.29
N ASN A 51 -6.76 -21.02 15.46
CA ASN A 51 -7.81 -22.02 15.57
C ASN A 51 -8.63 -21.76 16.84
N GLU A 52 -9.85 -22.26 16.91
CA GLU A 52 -10.77 -22.05 18.06
C GLU A 52 -10.24 -22.61 19.39
N SER A 53 -9.28 -23.53 19.35
CA SER A 53 -8.64 -24.17 20.50
C SER A 53 -7.33 -23.49 20.93
N LYS A 54 -6.91 -22.39 20.28
CA LYS A 54 -5.70 -21.64 20.63
C LYS A 54 -5.92 -20.78 21.89
N PRO A 55 -4.84 -20.49 22.63
CA PRO A 55 -4.93 -19.66 23.83
C PRO A 55 -5.47 -18.25 23.53
N GLU A 56 -6.10 -17.65 24.53
CA GLU A 56 -6.82 -16.36 24.42
C GLU A 56 -5.96 -15.22 23.86
N TRP A 57 -4.66 -15.22 24.15
CA TRP A 57 -3.71 -14.23 23.61
C TRP A 57 -3.53 -14.30 22.09
N LEU A 58 -3.96 -15.40 21.45
CA LEU A 58 -3.95 -15.60 20.01
C LEU A 58 -5.37 -15.52 19.43
N LYS A 59 -6.34 -14.93 20.12
CA LYS A 59 -7.63 -14.56 19.51
C LYS A 59 -7.49 -13.20 18.86
N THR A 60 -8.16 -13.00 17.73
CA THR A 60 -8.29 -11.69 17.07
C THR A 60 -9.70 -11.60 16.46
N ASN A 61 -10.10 -10.40 16.03
CA ASN A 61 -11.34 -10.17 15.31
C ASN A 61 -11.01 -9.87 13.85
N GLU A 62 -11.23 -10.84 12.97
CA GLU A 62 -10.87 -10.76 11.55
C GLU A 62 -11.56 -9.59 10.83
N SER A 63 -12.82 -9.29 11.17
CA SER A 63 -13.52 -8.11 10.65
C SER A 63 -12.85 -6.81 11.07
N ASN A 64 -12.35 -6.73 12.32
CA ASN A 64 -11.65 -5.56 12.83
C ASN A 64 -10.29 -5.38 12.15
N ILE A 65 -9.50 -6.45 12.07
CA ILE A 65 -8.19 -6.45 11.38
C ILE A 65 -8.34 -5.99 9.94
N ALA A 66 -9.29 -6.57 9.21
CA ALA A 66 -9.55 -6.17 7.83
C ALA A 66 -9.96 -4.70 7.73
N ARG A 67 -10.82 -4.21 8.63
CA ARG A 67 -11.24 -2.80 8.64
C ARG A 67 -10.07 -1.85 8.87
N ILE A 68 -9.15 -2.20 9.78
CA ILE A 68 -7.95 -1.39 10.02
C ILE A 68 -7.06 -1.43 8.78
N ALA A 69 -6.74 -2.62 8.26
CA ALA A 69 -5.86 -2.77 7.10
C ALA A 69 -6.39 -2.06 5.86
N LEU A 70 -7.71 -2.11 5.59
CA LEU A 70 -8.32 -1.46 4.44
C LEU A 70 -8.36 0.07 4.50
N LYS A 71 -7.97 0.68 5.63
CA LYS A 71 -7.70 2.13 5.70
C LYS A 71 -6.32 2.48 5.14
N ASP A 72 -5.39 1.52 5.04
CA ASP A 72 -4.05 1.74 4.53
C ASP A 72 -4.06 1.88 3.00
N ILE A 73 -3.39 2.93 2.50
CA ILE A 73 -3.36 3.26 1.07
C ILE A 73 -2.73 2.15 0.22
N ARG A 74 -1.75 1.41 0.76
CA ARG A 74 -1.07 0.31 0.06
C ARG A 74 -2.01 -0.87 -0.13
N VAL A 75 -2.80 -1.18 0.90
CA VAL A 75 -3.83 -2.23 0.85
C VAL A 75 -4.89 -1.86 -0.17
N GLN A 76 -5.39 -0.62 -0.11
CA GLN A 76 -6.38 -0.13 -1.05
C GLN A 76 -5.90 -0.20 -2.51
N GLN A 77 -4.67 0.24 -2.76
CA GLN A 77 -4.05 0.17 -4.09
C GLN A 77 -3.97 -1.28 -4.58
N MET A 78 -3.52 -2.22 -3.74
CA MET A 78 -3.41 -3.64 -4.11
C MET A 78 -4.76 -4.25 -4.48
N ILE A 79 -5.84 -3.88 -3.76
CA ILE A 79 -7.20 -4.31 -4.11
C ILE A 79 -7.66 -3.70 -5.44
N GLN A 80 -7.36 -2.42 -5.68
CA GLN A 80 -7.69 -1.76 -6.96
C GLN A 80 -6.98 -2.40 -8.15
N GLU A 81 -5.75 -2.88 -7.95
CA GLU A 81 -4.97 -3.62 -8.94
C GLU A 81 -5.50 -5.06 -9.17
N GLY A 82 -6.56 -5.44 -8.46
CA GLY A 82 -7.24 -6.74 -8.59
C GLY A 82 -6.74 -7.80 -7.60
N GLY A 83 -6.02 -7.38 -6.56
CA GLY A 83 -5.64 -8.25 -5.45
C GLY A 83 -6.85 -8.87 -4.77
N THR A 84 -6.70 -10.11 -4.30
CA THR A 84 -7.79 -10.88 -3.65
C THR A 84 -7.48 -11.05 -2.17
N ILE A 85 -8.41 -10.63 -1.30
CA ILE A 85 -8.32 -10.90 0.14
C ILE A 85 -8.47 -12.40 0.36
N ILE A 86 -7.45 -13.02 0.96
CA ILE A 86 -7.47 -14.45 1.30
C ILE A 86 -8.10 -14.64 2.67
N GLY A 87 -7.79 -13.75 3.62
CA GLY A 87 -8.29 -13.81 4.99
C GLY A 87 -7.36 -13.09 5.96
N VAL A 88 -7.58 -13.32 7.25
CA VAL A 88 -6.72 -12.82 8.33
C VAL A 88 -5.90 -13.96 8.90
N THR A 89 -4.59 -13.78 9.03
CA THR A 89 -3.66 -14.75 9.61
C THR A 89 -2.84 -14.12 10.72
N TYR A 90 -2.04 -14.92 11.42
CA TYR A 90 -0.99 -14.43 12.31
C TYR A 90 0.33 -14.55 11.57
N SER A 91 0.96 -13.41 11.27
CA SER A 91 2.19 -13.36 10.49
C SER A 91 3.32 -12.76 11.31
N CYS A 92 4.54 -13.25 11.08
CA CYS A 92 5.73 -12.77 11.74
C CYS A 92 6.67 -12.16 10.71
N HIS A 93 7.08 -10.92 10.95
CA HIS A 93 8.13 -10.30 10.17
C HIS A 93 9.48 -10.92 10.58
N PRO A 94 10.37 -11.26 9.64
CA PRO A 94 11.72 -11.68 9.98
C PRO A 94 12.45 -10.48 10.59
N THR A 95 12.76 -10.56 11.89
CA THR A 95 13.43 -9.49 12.64
C THR A 95 14.85 -9.90 12.99
N TYR A 96 15.77 -8.92 12.97
CA TYR A 96 17.13 -9.11 13.47
C TYR A 96 17.17 -8.92 15.00
N GLU A 97 18.25 -9.38 15.64
CA GLU A 97 18.42 -9.24 17.09
C GLU A 97 18.47 -7.74 17.49
N GLY A 98 17.55 -7.32 18.36
CA GLY A 98 17.42 -5.93 18.80
C GLY A 98 16.43 -5.08 18.01
N TYR A 99 15.60 -5.68 17.15
CA TYR A 99 14.48 -4.99 16.52
C TYR A 99 13.41 -4.57 17.55
N ASP A 100 12.97 -3.32 17.46
CA ASP A 100 12.01 -2.68 18.38
C ASP A 100 10.58 -2.58 17.81
N GLY A 101 10.36 -3.01 16.57
CA GLY A 101 9.06 -3.07 15.94
C GLY A 101 8.27 -4.36 16.26
N ILE A 102 7.13 -4.52 15.58
CA ILE A 102 6.20 -5.61 15.88
C ILE A 102 6.66 -6.85 15.14
N GLY A 103 7.36 -7.74 15.86
CA GLY A 103 7.87 -8.98 15.28
C GLY A 103 6.78 -9.92 14.76
N CYS A 104 5.61 -9.99 15.40
CA CYS A 104 4.48 -10.78 14.95
C CYS A 104 3.15 -10.09 15.28
N ALA A 105 2.19 -10.14 14.35
CA ALA A 105 0.88 -9.52 14.50
C ALA A 105 -0.21 -10.28 13.73
N PRO A 106 -1.50 -10.07 14.07
CA PRO A 106 -2.58 -10.32 13.12
C PRO A 106 -2.34 -9.55 11.83
N ALA A 107 -2.61 -10.17 10.68
CA ALA A 107 -2.34 -9.59 9.37
C ALA A 107 -3.46 -9.88 8.38
N LEU A 108 -3.79 -8.88 7.55
CA LEU A 108 -4.64 -9.10 6.38
C LEU A 108 -3.79 -9.69 5.26
N LYS A 109 -4.11 -10.91 4.83
CA LYS A 109 -3.42 -11.63 3.75
C LYS A 109 -4.10 -11.37 2.41
N ILE A 110 -3.35 -10.85 1.44
CA ILE A 110 -3.84 -10.54 0.10
C ILE A 110 -2.96 -11.24 -0.92
N LYS A 111 -3.58 -11.90 -1.90
CA LYS A 111 -2.88 -12.39 -3.08
C LYS A 111 -2.86 -11.30 -4.15
N SER A 112 -1.66 -10.85 -4.52
CA SER A 112 -1.47 -9.93 -5.64
C SER A 112 -1.83 -10.62 -6.95
N LYS A 113 -2.49 -9.89 -7.85
CA LYS A 113 -2.85 -10.38 -9.19
C LYS A 113 -1.70 -10.21 -10.18
N SER A 114 -0.94 -9.13 -10.07
CA SER A 114 0.14 -8.76 -11.00
C SER A 114 1.39 -9.61 -10.79
N GLU A 115 1.79 -9.79 -9.53
CA GLU A 115 3.08 -10.38 -9.17
C GLU A 115 2.95 -11.83 -8.71
N ASN A 116 1.71 -12.34 -8.59
CA ASN A 116 1.39 -13.66 -8.04
C ASN A 116 2.02 -13.93 -6.65
N GLU A 117 2.38 -12.87 -5.93
CA GLU A 117 2.87 -12.91 -4.55
C GLU A 117 1.71 -12.89 -3.55
N ILE A 118 2.02 -13.30 -2.32
CA ILE A 118 1.12 -13.15 -1.17
C ILE A 118 1.73 -12.12 -0.23
N VAL A 119 0.97 -11.10 0.13
CA VAL A 119 1.40 -10.04 1.04
C VAL A 119 0.54 -10.06 2.29
N ASP A 120 1.19 -10.12 3.43
CA ASP A 120 0.59 -10.01 4.75
C ASP A 120 0.80 -8.58 5.28
N PHE A 121 -0.28 -7.86 5.53
CA PHE A 121 -0.27 -6.53 6.11
C PHE A 121 -0.49 -6.63 7.63
N LEU A 122 0.59 -6.53 8.41
CA LEU A 122 0.59 -6.69 9.86
C LEU A 122 -0.07 -5.48 10.52
N VAL A 123 -1.10 -5.74 11.33
CA VAL A 123 -1.92 -4.72 11.98
C VAL A 123 -1.54 -4.57 13.44
N ASP A 124 -1.23 -3.34 13.84
CA ASP A 124 -1.18 -2.92 15.22
C ASP A 124 -2.60 -2.52 15.64
N GLU A 125 -3.29 -3.41 16.36
CA GLU A 125 -4.68 -3.16 16.80
C GLU A 125 -4.77 -2.00 17.80
N GLU A 126 -3.74 -1.75 18.61
CA GLU A 126 -3.74 -0.67 19.60
C GLU A 126 -3.58 0.70 18.93
N LYS A 127 -2.74 0.78 17.90
CA LYS A 127 -2.52 2.01 17.13
C LYS A 127 -3.50 2.19 15.97
N GLU A 128 -4.34 1.18 15.67
CA GLU A 128 -5.24 1.12 14.53
C GLU A 128 -4.58 1.41 13.17
N VAL A 129 -3.37 0.87 12.95
CA VAL A 129 -2.62 1.05 11.70
C VAL A 129 -1.98 -0.25 11.21
N VAL A 130 -1.65 -0.31 9.91
CA VAL A 130 -0.74 -1.33 9.39
C VAL A 130 0.68 -0.92 9.74
N ALA A 131 1.33 -1.71 10.61
CA ALA A 131 2.68 -1.44 11.05
C ALA A 131 3.72 -1.89 10.02
N GLU A 132 3.55 -3.09 9.47
CA GLU A 132 4.56 -3.76 8.63
C GLU A 132 3.92 -4.60 7.53
N THR A 133 4.73 -5.02 6.56
CA THR A 133 4.31 -5.89 5.46
C THR A 133 5.29 -7.03 5.29
N VAL A 134 4.78 -8.26 5.18
CA VAL A 134 5.58 -9.45 4.88
C VAL A 134 5.16 -9.99 3.52
N THR A 135 6.09 -10.09 2.59
CA THR A 135 5.85 -10.62 1.26
C THR A 135 6.39 -12.05 1.15
N GLU A 136 5.51 -12.99 0.86
CA GLU A 136 5.87 -14.35 0.47
C GLU A 136 5.99 -14.42 -1.05
N ILE A 137 7.22 -14.57 -1.53
CA ILE A 137 7.51 -14.81 -2.94
C ILE A 137 7.29 -16.30 -3.21
N THR A 138 6.18 -16.66 -3.84
CA THR A 138 5.97 -18.04 -4.29
C THR A 138 6.96 -18.34 -5.41
N SER A 139 7.97 -19.17 -5.16
CA SER A 139 8.89 -19.62 -6.21
C SER A 139 8.11 -20.42 -7.26
N SER A 140 8.18 -19.98 -8.52
CA SER A 140 7.70 -20.75 -9.66
C SER A 140 8.57 -22.02 -9.78
N ASN A 141 8.00 -23.18 -9.44
CA ASN A 141 8.56 -24.48 -9.81
C ASN A 141 8.29 -24.78 -11.28
#